data_AF-A0A4R0YXC7-F1
#
_entry.id   AF-A0A4R0YXC7-F1
#
_cell.length_a   1.000
_cell.length_b   1.000
_cell.length_c   1.000
_cell.angle_alpha   90.00
_cell.angle_beta   90.00
_cell.angle_gamma   90.00
#
_symmetry.space_group_name_H-M   'P 1'
#
loop_
_entity.id
_entity.type
_entity.pdbx_description
1 polymer ?
#
loop_
_entity_poly.entity_id
_entity_poly.type
_entity_poly.pdbx_seq_one_letter_code
_entity_poly.pdbx_strand_id
1 'polypeptide(L)' 'MKELAVERNMTINQVIQKGGLNQTTISELMNGRTKHPKVSTIQKYCEGLGISLSDFFSDKFK' A
#
# COMPACT_ATOMS: atom_id res chain seq x y z
N MET A 1 2.17 3.80 -5.35
CA MET A 1 2.34 2.95 -4.14
C MET A 1 3.77 2.97 -3.60
N LYS A 2 4.77 2.65 -4.43
CA LYS A 2 6.18 2.69 -4.02
C LYS A 2 6.62 4.09 -3.56
N GLU A 3 6.17 5.14 -4.25
CA GLU A 3 6.44 6.53 -3.89
C GLU A 3 5.92 6.90 -2.51
N LEU A 4 4.69 6.50 -2.15
CA LEU A 4 4.14 6.74 -0.80
C LEU A 4 5.01 6.14 0.32
N ALA A 5 5.55 4.94 0.11
CA ALA A 5 6.45 4.32 1.08
C ALA A 5 7.76 5.11 1.19
N VAL A 6 8.33 5.52 0.05
CA VAL A 6 9.56 6.33 -0.01
C VAL A 6 9.37 7.70 0.64
N GLU A 7 8.25 8.36 0.39
CA GLU A 7 7.89 9.66 0.97
C GLU A 7 7.77 9.60 2.50
N ARG A 8 7.37 8.44 3.03
CA ARG A 8 7.31 8.16 4.47
C ARG A 8 8.60 7.56 5.03
N ASN A 9 9.67 7.51 4.25
CA ASN A 9 10.96 6.92 4.63
C ASN A 9 10.83 5.46 5.10
N MET A 10 9.86 4.74 4.52
CA MET A 10 9.54 3.36 4.82
C MET A 10 9.84 2.47 3.62
N THR A 11 10.31 1.26 3.91
CA THR A 11 10.37 0.21 2.90
C THR A 11 9.01 -0.45 2.74
N ILE A 12 8.72 -0.96 1.54
CA ILE A 12 7.51 -1.76 1.28
C ILE A 12 7.37 -2.90 2.30
N ASN A 13 8.47 -3.55 2.68
CA ASN A 13 8.46 -4.61 3.69
C ASN A 13 8.00 -4.12 5.08
N GLN A 14 8.43 -2.92 5.49
CA GLN A 14 7.97 -2.33 6.76
C GLN A 14 6.48 -2.00 6.71
N VAL A 15 5.99 -1.46 5.60
CA VAL A 15 4.56 -1.18 5.41
C VAL A 15 3.75 -2.47 5.44
N ILE A 16 4.21 -3.52 4.76
CA ILE A 16 3.57 -4.85 4.76
C ILE A 16 3.50 -5.42 6.17
N GLN A 17 4.60 -5.38 6.92
CA GLN A 17 4.66 -5.89 8.29
C GLN A 17 3.74 -5.10 9.21
N LYS A 18 3.73 -3.76 9.11
CA LYS A 18 2.84 -2.90 9.90
C LYS A 18 1.37 -3.09 9.55
N GLY A 19 1.06 -3.29 8.26
CA GLY A 19 -0.30 -3.47 7.75
C GLY A 19 -0.84 -4.90 7.84
N GLY A 20 -0.06 -5.86 8.34
CA GLY A 20 -0.48 -7.27 8.40
C GLY A 20 -0.80 -7.86 7.02
N LEU A 21 -0.03 -7.46 6.01
CA LEU A 21 -0.14 -7.97 4.65
C LEU A 21 0.89 -9.08 4.42
N ASN A 22 0.61 -9.97 3.47
CA ASN A 22 1.60 -10.90 2.97
C ASN A 22 2.42 -10.24 1.85
N GLN A 23 3.72 -10.51 1.84
CA GLN A 23 4.66 -9.96 0.86
C GLN A 23 4.29 -10.35 -0.57
N THR A 24 3.77 -11.56 -0.75
CA THR A 24 3.20 -12.05 -2.02
C THR A 24 2.03 -11.21 -2.49
N THR A 25 1.10 -10.85 -1.61
CA THR A 25 -0.07 -10.03 -1.96
C THR A 25 0.33 -8.64 -2.45
N ILE A 26 1.27 -7.97 -1.78
CA ILE A 26 1.76 -6.65 -2.24
C ILE A 26 2.62 -6.78 -3.50
N SER A 27 3.41 -7.85 -3.62
CA SER A 27 4.20 -8.09 -4.83
C SER A 27 3.31 -8.28 -6.06
N GLU A 28 2.21 -9.04 -5.96
CA GLU A 28 1.25 -9.22 -7.05
C GLU A 28 0.51 -7.92 -7.39
N LEU A 29 0.16 -7.15 -6.36
CA LEU A 29 -0.47 -5.84 -6.47
C LEU A 29 0.43 -4.82 -7.18
N MET A 30 1.70 -4.73 -6.79
CA MET A 30 2.68 -3.81 -7.37
C MET A 30 3.13 -4.22 -8.77
N ASN A 31 3.23 -5.51 -9.04
CA ASN A 31 3.57 -6.03 -10.36
C ASN A 31 2.38 -5.97 -11.34
N GLY A 32 1.23 -5.41 -10.93
CA GLY A 32 0.05 -5.30 -11.78
C GLY A 32 -0.59 -6.65 -12.16
N ARG A 33 -0.18 -7.75 -11.51
CA ARG A 33 -0.79 -9.08 -11.71
C ARG A 33 -2.18 -9.14 -11.10
N THR A 34 -2.40 -8.40 -10.01
CA THR A 34 -3.72 -8.26 -9.42
C THR A 34 -4.53 -7.21 -10.19
N LYS A 35 -5.31 -7.66 -11.18
CA LYS A 35 -6.25 -6.81 -11.95
C LYS A 35 -7.31 -6.11 -11.08
N HIS A 36 -7.64 -6.69 -9.93
CA HIS A 36 -8.65 -6.16 -9.00
C HIS A 36 -8.14 -6.22 -7.55
N PRO A 37 -7.36 -5.22 -7.11
CA PRO A 37 -7.01 -5.06 -5.71
C PRO A 37 -8.27 -5.08 -4.86
N LYS A 38 -8.34 -5.92 -3.82
CA LYS A 38 -9.40 -5.76 -2.82
C LYS A 38 -9.16 -4.45 -2.09
N VAL A 39 -10.23 -3.68 -1.85
CA VAL A 39 -10.17 -2.46 -1.03
C VAL A 39 -9.55 -2.77 0.34
N SER A 40 -9.81 -3.95 0.90
CA SER A 40 -9.19 -4.40 2.15
C SER A 40 -7.67 -4.54 2.09
N THR A 41 -7.09 -4.85 0.93
CA THR A 41 -5.62 -4.88 0.74
C THR A 41 -5.05 -3.47 0.75
N ILE A 42 -5.71 -2.54 0.07
CA ILE A 42 -5.31 -1.13 0.05
C ILE A 42 -5.46 -0.52 1.44
N GLN A 43 -6.54 -0.83 2.15
CA GLN A 43 -6.76 -0.38 3.53
C GLN A 43 -5.64 -0.82 4.46
N LYS A 44 -5.28 -2.11 4.44
CA LYS A 44 -4.16 -2.62 5.22
C LYS A 44 -2.82 -1.96 4.84
N TYR A 45 -2.63 -1.64 3.56
CA TYR A 45 -1.44 -0.92 3.11
C TYR A 45 -1.41 0.51 3.66
N CYS A 46 -2.56 1.18 3.69
CA CYS A 46 -2.73 2.50 4.28
C CYS A 46 -2.52 2.47 5.80
N GLU A 47 -3.06 1.47 6.49
CA GLU A 47 -2.82 1.22 7.92
C GLU A 47 -1.33 1.03 8.20
N GLY A 48 -0.63 0.26 7.36
CA GLY A 48 0.83 0.08 7.46
C GLY A 48 1.64 1.37 7.25
N LEU A 49 1.13 2.28 6.43
CA LEU A 49 1.69 3.62 6.18
C LEU A 49 1.28 4.67 7.22
N GLY A 50 0.30 4.37 8.07
CA GLY A 50 -0.30 5.35 8.98
C GLY A 50 -1.03 6.47 8.23
N ILE A 51 -1.69 6.15 7.11
CA ILE A 51 -2.53 7.06 6.34
C ILE A 51 -3.95 6.51 6.27
N SER A 52 -4.93 7.38 6.01
CA SER A 52 -6.29 6.94 5.73
C SER A 52 -6.42 6.45 4.29
N LEU A 53 -7.43 5.60 4.04
CA LEU A 53 -7.78 5.19 2.68
C LEU A 53 -8.10 6.40 1.79
N SER A 54 -8.75 7.42 2.36
CA SER A 54 -9.02 8.71 1.74
C SER A 54 -7.75 9.45 1.33
N ASP A 55 -6.69 9.42 2.13
CA ASP A 55 -5.39 10.03 1.75
C ASP A 55 -4.78 9.32 0.55
N PHE A 56 -4.89 7.99 0.51
CA PHE A 56 -4.39 7.17 -0.60
C PHE A 56 -5.13 7.45 -1.92
N PHE A 57 -6.44 7.70 -1.88
CA PHE A 57 -7.26 8.03 -3.05
C PHE A 57 -7.38 9.53 -3.31
N SER A 58 -6.87 10.39 -2.43
CA SER A 58 -6.89 11.84 -2.63
C SER A 58 -5.96 12.22 -3.78
N ASP A 59 -6.44 13.12 -4.65
CA ASP A 59 -5.85 13.54 -5.95
C ASP A 59 -4.47 14.24 -5.83
N LYS A 60 -3.80 14.16 -4.66
CA LYS A 60 -2.41 14.61 -4.44
C LYS A 60 -1.35 13.70 -5.09
N PHE A 61 -1.76 12.55 -5.62
CA PHE A 61 -0.89 11.58 -6.31
C PHE A 61 -1.19 11.49 -7.81
N LYS A 62 -1.61 12.59 -8.43
CA LYS A 62 -1.78 12.72 -9.88
C LYS A 62 -0.44 12.94 -10.57
#